data_AF-A0A961AJP7-F1
#
_entry.id   AF-A0A961AJP7-F1
#
_cell.length_a   1.000
_cell.length_b   1.000
_cell.length_c   1.000
_cell.angle_alpha   90.00
_cell.angle_beta   90.00
_cell.angle_gamma   90.00
#
_symmetry.space_group_name_H-M   'P 1'
#
loop_
_entity.id
_entity.type
_entity.pdbx_description
1 polymer ?
#
loop_
_entity_poly.entity_id
_entity_poly.type
_entity_poly.pdbx_seq_one_letter_code
_entity_poly.pdbx_strand_id
1 'polypeptide(L)'
;MNQTSFVSGRVRQSRGVTRVSLRCRLTVVLACALSSSIGIMAQVPGLTGDWNVNASANWTSASWTGLQAGTNYPSGVSAVADVVQDINGTRTLTLDVPVTLGTLRLGDTNATNAFLIGVTGGNALTFDNGGAGAILDHTVGNTVSGGPSKNPSGSDRIDAPVILNDDLTIYAQQNIEFRGPWTGNGNDITLSSTGRATWNALGTAPASSILSGINTLNILNGDVRFNGTPGVANSDLIGATTINLGDGWATTGGSGFRVFPRLILIDMETTQAATLNINGGWFRSDLGTLVPMNGDGMDIWSGAINFYGAANTNIFEVNDAGTPEVHYVSGVIGGTGGFSKTDTGTLNLLAANPILGDIYVQRGGVNGAGLTGKGSLTLSGPNGALTDVGTLVVSRDGLILLQNGVDANSDRVADDAALLMRGAGRFRLQGNGGVAVTETIGAVTLENGTGEFSIDLNDATPQATSLTVASITRQAGAVGQVVLLDNVAGGLGSTAKFFVADGGATMSLFGGGGANGSTTMTIAQGLTGGVNNLADHFITFDSATPN
;
A
#
# COMPACT_ATOMS: atom_id res chain seq x y z
N MET A 1 -63.65 -18.78 -60.91
CA MET A 1 -64.53 -19.74 -60.22
C MET A 1 -64.22 -19.68 -58.73
N ASN A 2 -65.26 -19.34 -57.96
CA ASN A 2 -65.47 -19.35 -56.50
C ASN A 2 -64.44 -18.62 -55.61
N GLN A 3 -64.73 -17.44 -55.04
CA GLN A 3 -65.65 -17.13 -53.91
C GLN A 3 -65.28 -17.93 -52.65
N THR A 4 -65.11 -17.39 -51.42
CA THR A 4 -65.80 -16.30 -50.68
C THR A 4 -65.02 -16.03 -49.37
N SER A 5 -64.75 -14.77 -48.98
CA SER A 5 -65.47 -13.92 -47.99
C SER A 5 -64.87 -13.83 -46.56
N PHE A 6 -64.59 -12.60 -46.13
CA PHE A 6 -64.88 -11.89 -44.86
C PHE A 6 -65.09 -12.73 -43.56
N VAL A 7 -64.56 -12.31 -42.39
CA VAL A 7 -65.21 -11.31 -41.51
C VAL A 7 -64.25 -10.75 -40.43
N SER A 8 -64.47 -9.47 -40.13
CA SER A 8 -63.96 -8.63 -39.05
C SER A 8 -64.31 -9.11 -37.62
N GLY A 9 -63.42 -8.87 -36.66
CA GLY A 9 -63.74 -8.99 -35.23
C GLY A 9 -62.75 -8.26 -34.30
N ARG A 10 -62.94 -6.95 -34.12
CA ARG A 10 -62.55 -6.25 -32.86
C ARG A 10 -63.33 -6.88 -31.71
N VAL A 11 -62.74 -7.01 -30.51
CA VAL A 11 -63.32 -6.59 -29.21
C VAL A 11 -62.48 -7.03 -27.99
N ARG A 12 -62.23 -6.03 -27.12
CA ARG A 12 -62.04 -6.00 -25.65
C ARG A 12 -60.83 -6.63 -24.95
N GLN A 13 -60.05 -5.71 -24.37
CA GLN A 13 -59.62 -5.66 -22.97
C GLN A 13 -60.04 -6.83 -22.06
N SER A 14 -59.05 -7.47 -21.44
CA SER A 14 -59.14 -7.82 -20.02
C SER A 14 -57.84 -7.38 -19.32
N ARG A 15 -58.00 -6.47 -18.35
CA ARG A 15 -56.96 -6.12 -17.39
C ARG A 15 -56.77 -7.33 -16.47
N GLY A 16 -55.72 -8.10 -16.70
CA GLY A 16 -55.22 -9.07 -15.74
C GLY A 16 -54.55 -8.32 -14.59
N VAL A 17 -55.30 -8.06 -13.52
CA VAL A 17 -54.77 -7.61 -12.23
C VAL A 17 -53.96 -8.78 -11.67
N THR A 18 -52.64 -8.71 -11.81
CA THR A 18 -51.72 -9.59 -11.07
C THR A 18 -51.86 -9.23 -9.60
N ARG A 19 -52.65 -10.01 -8.86
CA ARG A 19 -52.67 -9.99 -7.40
C ARG A 19 -51.27 -10.36 -6.91
N VAL A 20 -50.46 -9.36 -6.57
CA VAL A 20 -49.31 -9.52 -5.70
C VAL A 20 -49.87 -9.95 -4.34
N SER A 21 -49.83 -11.25 -4.08
CA SER A 21 -50.06 -11.81 -2.75
C SER A 21 -48.90 -11.37 -1.87
N LEU A 22 -49.02 -10.20 -1.25
CA LEU A 22 -48.28 -9.86 -0.05
C LEU A 22 -48.74 -10.83 1.03
N ARG A 23 -48.05 -11.96 1.13
CA ARG A 23 -48.01 -12.74 2.37
C ARG A 23 -47.34 -11.85 3.40
N CYS A 24 -48.18 -11.12 4.11
CA CYS A 24 -47.89 -10.42 5.35
C CYS A 24 -47.28 -11.44 6.31
N ARG A 25 -45.95 -11.58 6.30
CA ARG A 25 -45.21 -12.09 7.44
C ARG A 25 -45.22 -10.98 8.45
N LEU A 26 -46.22 -11.05 9.34
CA LEU A 26 -46.30 -10.34 10.60
C LEU A 26 -45.10 -10.78 11.46
N THR A 27 -43.92 -10.25 11.17
CA THR A 27 -42.82 -10.24 12.12
C THR A 27 -43.18 -9.16 13.13
N VAL A 28 -43.58 -9.61 14.31
CA VAL A 28 -43.73 -8.78 15.50
C VAL A 28 -42.38 -8.10 15.74
N VAL A 29 -42.22 -6.88 15.25
CA VAL A 29 -41.19 -5.95 15.71
C VAL A 29 -41.64 -5.54 17.10
N LEU A 30 -41.29 -6.35 18.08
CA LEU A 30 -41.31 -5.93 19.48
C LEU A 30 -40.24 -4.85 19.57
N ALA A 31 -40.67 -3.59 19.46
CA ALA A 31 -39.87 -2.43 19.82
C ALA A 31 -39.62 -2.49 21.33
N CYS A 32 -38.66 -3.32 21.75
CA CYS A 32 -37.86 -3.00 22.92
C CYS A 32 -37.06 -1.77 22.51
N ALA A 33 -37.60 -0.60 22.82
CA ALA A 33 -36.76 0.55 23.12
C ALA A 33 -35.84 0.10 24.27
N LEU A 34 -34.68 -0.47 23.93
CA LEU A 34 -33.51 -0.30 24.76
C LEU A 34 -33.31 1.21 24.77
N SER A 35 -33.84 1.83 25.81
CA SER A 35 -33.24 3.03 26.35
C SER A 35 -31.78 2.67 26.55
N SER A 36 -30.92 3.12 25.63
CA SER A 36 -29.56 3.47 25.98
C SER A 36 -29.71 4.52 27.08
N SER A 37 -29.83 4.05 28.32
CA SER A 37 -29.48 4.86 29.45
C SER A 37 -28.05 5.27 29.16
N ILE A 38 -27.88 6.51 28.72
CA ILE A 38 -26.62 7.24 28.78
C ILE A 38 -26.30 7.25 30.27
N GLY A 39 -25.72 6.14 30.74
CA GLY A 39 -25.02 6.09 31.99
C GLY A 39 -23.83 6.97 31.75
N ILE A 40 -23.99 8.26 32.01
CA ILE A 40 -22.86 9.10 32.41
C ILE A 40 -22.34 8.36 33.63
N MET A 41 -21.37 7.46 33.43
CA MET A 41 -20.58 6.90 34.52
C MET A 41 -19.71 8.06 34.99
N ALA A 42 -20.35 8.99 35.70
CA ALA A 42 -19.67 9.98 36.49
C ALA A 42 -18.74 9.19 37.41
N GLN A 43 -17.48 9.62 37.47
CA GLN A 43 -16.47 9.02 38.33
C GLN A 43 -17.08 8.75 39.71
N VAL A 44 -17.03 7.50 40.17
CA VAL A 44 -17.56 7.13 41.49
C VAL A 44 -16.79 7.97 42.53
N PRO A 45 -17.47 8.86 43.28
CA PRO A 45 -16.80 9.68 44.27
C PRO A 45 -16.12 8.78 45.30
N GLY A 46 -14.80 8.93 45.47
CA GLY A 46 -14.00 8.17 46.44
C GLY A 46 -12.99 7.17 45.87
N LEU A 47 -12.94 6.96 44.54
CA LEU A 47 -11.77 6.33 43.91
C LEU A 47 -10.64 7.37 43.83
N THR A 48 -9.65 7.24 44.70
CA THR A 48 -8.37 7.93 44.57
C THR A 48 -7.56 7.22 43.48
N GLY A 49 -7.46 7.84 42.32
CA GLY A 49 -6.44 7.52 41.32
C GLY A 49 -5.43 8.65 41.29
N ASP A 50 -4.15 8.34 41.37
CA ASP A 50 -3.06 9.30 41.26
C ASP A 50 -2.29 9.04 39.96
N TRP A 51 -2.22 10.06 39.10
CA TRP A 51 -1.22 10.10 38.02
C TRP A 51 0.13 10.40 38.69
N ASN A 52 0.84 9.35 39.08
CA ASN A 52 2.10 9.50 39.82
C ASN A 52 3.22 9.94 38.88
N VAL A 53 3.96 11.01 39.25
CA VAL A 53 5.11 11.52 38.48
C VAL A 53 6.41 11.06 39.13
N ASN A 54 7.29 10.47 38.32
CA ASN A 54 8.56 9.84 38.73
C ASN A 54 9.61 10.75 39.43
N ALA A 55 9.43 12.07 39.56
CA ALA A 55 10.36 12.91 40.32
C ALA A 55 9.71 14.08 41.08
N SER A 56 8.99 13.71 42.15
CA SER A 56 8.79 14.50 43.39
C SER A 56 7.56 15.39 43.54
N ALA A 57 6.46 15.10 42.84
CA ALA A 57 5.10 15.47 43.29
C ALA A 57 4.06 14.55 42.63
N ASN A 58 3.00 14.17 43.34
CA ASN A 58 1.82 13.58 42.70
C ASN A 58 1.24 14.63 41.75
N TRP A 59 0.74 14.22 40.59
CA TRP A 59 -0.05 15.10 39.73
C TRP A 59 -1.40 15.32 40.41
N THR A 60 -1.41 16.25 41.38
CA THR A 60 -2.58 16.53 42.22
C THR A 60 -3.64 17.30 41.44
N SER A 61 -4.82 17.50 42.04
CA SER A 61 -5.91 18.29 41.46
C SER A 61 -5.50 19.68 40.98
N ALA A 62 -4.48 20.30 41.59
CA ALA A 62 -3.95 21.60 41.18
C ALA A 62 -3.23 21.58 39.82
N SER A 63 -2.83 20.40 39.35
CA SER A 63 -2.12 20.23 38.08
C SER A 63 -3.08 19.98 36.91
N TRP A 64 -4.38 19.77 37.17
CA TRP A 64 -5.38 19.56 36.14
C TRP A 64 -6.25 20.79 35.95
N THR A 65 -6.58 21.10 34.70
CA THR A 65 -7.60 22.09 34.34
C THR A 65 -8.94 21.39 34.10
N GLY A 66 -10.04 21.96 34.62
CA GLY A 66 -11.39 21.49 34.28
C GLY A 66 -11.86 20.20 34.98
N LEU A 67 -11.28 19.82 36.13
CA LEU A 67 -11.74 18.68 36.91
C LEU A 67 -13.22 18.81 37.32
N GLN A 68 -13.94 17.69 37.29
CA GLN A 68 -15.26 17.61 37.90
C GLN A 68 -15.13 17.79 39.41
N ALA A 69 -16.09 18.51 40.01
CA ALA A 69 -16.09 18.73 41.46
C ALA A 69 -16.07 17.39 42.22
N GLY A 70 -15.11 17.22 43.13
CA GLY A 70 -14.95 16.01 43.93
C GLY A 70 -14.04 14.94 43.34
N THR A 71 -13.40 15.20 42.19
CA THR A 71 -12.39 14.30 41.60
C THR A 71 -10.97 14.86 41.74
N ASN A 72 -9.98 13.99 41.75
CA ASN A 72 -8.55 14.35 41.82
C ASN A 72 -7.80 14.13 40.49
N TYR A 73 -8.44 13.50 39.50
CA TYR A 73 -7.93 13.29 38.14
C TYR A 73 -9.09 13.38 37.12
N PRO A 74 -8.81 13.67 35.84
CA PRO A 74 -9.83 13.69 34.80
C PRO A 74 -10.20 12.26 34.40
N SER A 75 -11.45 11.87 34.62
CA SER A 75 -11.98 10.59 34.14
C SER A 75 -13.50 10.62 34.00
N GLY A 76 -14.00 10.01 32.94
CA GLY A 76 -15.42 9.93 32.59
C GLY A 76 -15.63 10.12 31.08
N VAL A 77 -16.82 9.77 30.61
CA VAL A 77 -17.25 10.06 29.23
C VAL A 77 -17.14 11.56 28.97
N SER A 78 -16.54 11.94 27.84
CA SER A 78 -16.28 13.35 27.47
C SER A 78 -15.34 14.12 28.40
N ALA A 79 -14.70 13.46 29.37
CA ALA A 79 -13.71 14.11 30.22
C ALA A 79 -12.49 14.57 29.41
N VAL A 80 -11.92 15.69 29.83
CA VAL A 80 -10.76 16.29 29.17
C VAL A 80 -9.57 16.22 30.11
N ALA A 81 -8.46 15.65 29.65
CA ALA A 81 -7.19 15.67 30.35
C ALA A 81 -6.20 16.58 29.60
N ASP A 82 -5.76 17.65 30.26
CA ASP A 82 -4.74 18.56 29.75
C ASP A 82 -3.39 18.27 30.42
N VAL A 83 -2.52 17.56 29.71
CA VAL A 83 -1.16 17.19 30.10
C VAL A 83 -0.18 18.15 29.42
N VAL A 84 -0.15 19.41 29.91
CA VAL A 84 0.46 20.54 29.19
C VAL A 84 1.47 21.40 29.97
N GLN A 85 1.97 20.90 31.10
CA GLN A 85 2.85 21.65 31.99
C GLN A 85 4.27 21.74 31.42
N ASP A 86 4.95 22.84 31.73
CA ASP A 86 6.39 22.95 31.52
C ASP A 86 7.12 22.00 32.48
N ILE A 87 7.88 21.08 31.92
CA ILE A 87 8.62 20.06 32.67
C ILE A 87 10.11 20.20 32.40
N ASN A 88 10.93 19.95 33.42
CA ASN A 88 12.40 20.09 33.36
C ASN A 88 13.15 18.77 33.07
N GLY A 89 12.41 17.73 32.70
CA GLY A 89 12.91 16.39 32.45
C GLY A 89 11.77 15.46 32.06
N THR A 90 12.07 14.38 31.35
CA THR A 90 11.08 13.38 30.94
C THR A 90 10.27 12.83 32.12
N ARG A 91 8.94 12.91 32.03
CA ARG A 91 8.02 12.52 33.10
C ARG A 91 7.18 11.32 32.69
N THR A 92 7.15 10.30 33.55
CA THR A 92 6.21 9.19 33.43
C THR A 92 5.01 9.44 34.31
N LEU A 93 3.82 9.28 33.72
CA LEU A 93 2.50 9.41 34.32
C LEU A 93 1.88 8.05 34.41
N THR A 94 1.85 7.52 35.63
CA THR A 94 1.44 6.14 35.83
C THR A 94 -0.04 6.08 36.20
N LEU A 95 -0.84 5.38 35.39
CA LEU A 95 -2.24 5.08 35.69
C LEU A 95 -2.34 3.97 36.75
N ASP A 96 -2.82 4.31 37.94
CA ASP A 96 -3.07 3.38 39.06
C ASP A 96 -4.54 2.91 39.13
N VAL A 97 -5.42 3.56 38.38
CA VAL A 97 -6.80 3.16 38.09
C VAL A 97 -7.08 3.24 36.58
N PRO A 98 -8.11 2.54 36.06
CA PRO A 98 -8.57 2.77 34.70
C PRO A 98 -9.07 4.22 34.52
N VAL A 99 -8.73 4.84 33.41
CA VAL A 99 -9.12 6.22 33.09
C VAL A 99 -9.92 6.25 31.80
N THR A 100 -11.02 7.00 31.76
CA THR A 100 -11.82 7.23 30.55
C THR A 100 -11.76 8.71 30.18
N LEU A 101 -11.47 9.05 28.92
CA LEU A 101 -11.39 10.43 28.44
C LEU A 101 -12.12 10.58 27.10
N GLY A 102 -12.82 11.70 26.91
CA GLY A 102 -13.22 12.14 25.56
C GLY A 102 -12.11 12.91 24.85
N THR A 103 -11.21 13.56 25.59
CA THR A 103 -10.07 14.27 25.00
C THR A 103 -8.83 14.15 25.88
N LEU A 104 -7.71 13.77 25.27
CA LEU A 104 -6.39 13.87 25.85
C LEU A 104 -5.57 14.90 25.07
N ARG A 105 -5.10 15.95 25.74
CA ARG A 105 -4.13 16.90 25.18
C ARG A 105 -2.78 16.65 25.83
N LEU A 106 -1.77 16.38 25.00
CA LEU A 106 -0.45 15.96 25.45
C LEU A 106 0.61 16.87 24.85
N GLY A 107 1.48 17.44 25.69
CA GLY A 107 2.70 18.10 25.24
C GLY A 107 3.24 19.14 26.22
N ASP A 108 4.57 19.25 26.33
CA ASP A 108 5.26 20.31 27.11
C ASP A 108 4.92 21.72 26.55
N THR A 109 5.15 22.81 27.29
CA THR A 109 5.01 24.18 26.76
C THR A 109 6.10 24.57 25.76
N ASN A 110 7.25 23.90 25.78
CA ASN A 110 8.44 24.27 25.00
C ASN A 110 9.06 23.13 24.17
N ALA A 111 8.44 21.94 24.14
CA ALA A 111 8.91 20.74 23.44
C ALA A 111 10.27 20.19 23.88
N THR A 112 10.80 20.58 25.05
CA THR A 112 12.14 20.15 25.47
C THR A 112 12.16 18.78 26.12
N ASN A 113 11.08 18.39 26.79
CA ASN A 113 10.99 17.13 27.52
C ASN A 113 9.73 16.35 27.13
N ALA A 114 9.72 15.06 27.46
CA ALA A 114 8.64 14.15 27.06
C ALA A 114 7.75 13.74 28.23
N PHE A 115 6.47 13.53 27.93
CA PHE A 115 5.49 12.84 28.76
C PHE A 115 5.33 11.39 28.29
N LEU A 116 5.36 10.47 29.26
CA LEU A 116 5.14 9.04 29.04
C LEU A 116 3.91 8.64 29.85
N ILE A 117 2.82 8.23 29.21
CA ILE A 117 1.65 7.70 29.93
C ILE A 117 1.83 6.19 30.11
N GLY A 118 2.23 5.77 31.30
CA GLY A 118 2.45 4.37 31.68
C GLY A 118 1.35 3.85 32.61
N VAL A 119 1.50 2.60 33.07
CA VAL A 119 0.50 1.92 33.92
C VAL A 119 1.15 1.18 35.08
N THR A 120 0.40 1.08 36.19
CA THR A 120 0.63 0.04 37.20
C THR A 120 -0.52 -0.96 37.10
N GLY A 121 -0.24 -2.27 37.17
CA GLY A 121 -1.30 -3.28 37.36
C GLY A 121 -2.28 -3.52 36.21
N GLY A 122 -1.94 -3.14 34.97
CA GLY A 122 -2.74 -3.44 33.78
C GLY A 122 -3.95 -2.54 33.54
N ASN A 123 -4.04 -1.40 34.23
CA ASN A 123 -5.06 -0.38 33.95
C ASN A 123 -4.98 0.11 32.50
N ALA A 124 -6.11 0.55 31.95
CA ALA A 124 -6.20 1.02 30.57
C ALA A 124 -6.64 2.50 30.51
N LEU A 125 -6.21 3.16 29.44
CA LEU A 125 -6.75 4.44 29.00
C LEU A 125 -7.88 4.18 27.99
N THR A 126 -9.09 4.58 28.32
CA THR A 126 -10.27 4.44 27.46
C THR A 126 -10.58 5.77 26.79
N PHE A 127 -10.73 5.79 25.47
CA PHE A 127 -11.24 6.93 24.73
C PHE A 127 -12.76 6.79 24.51
N ASP A 128 -13.53 7.74 25.07
CA ASP A 128 -14.99 7.76 25.03
C ASP A 128 -15.50 9.20 25.11
N ASN A 129 -16.11 9.71 24.03
CA ASN A 129 -16.70 11.04 23.99
C ASN A 129 -18.23 10.99 23.82
N GLY A 130 -18.87 9.89 24.22
CA GLY A 130 -20.33 9.75 24.18
C GLY A 130 -20.92 9.68 22.78
N GLY A 131 -20.14 9.22 21.80
CA GLY A 131 -20.53 9.09 20.39
C GLY A 131 -20.23 10.32 19.53
N ALA A 132 -19.50 11.31 20.07
CA ALA A 132 -19.08 12.50 19.33
C ALA A 132 -17.68 12.35 18.70
N GLY A 133 -17.01 11.22 18.91
CA GLY A 133 -15.61 11.00 18.56
C GLY A 133 -14.67 11.57 19.61
N ALA A 134 -13.79 10.73 20.13
CA ALA A 134 -12.72 11.10 21.05
C ALA A 134 -11.54 11.74 20.33
N ILE A 135 -10.71 12.47 21.09
CA ILE A 135 -9.59 13.25 20.56
C ILE A 135 -8.31 12.96 21.33
N LEU A 136 -7.24 12.69 20.58
CA LEU A 136 -5.86 12.79 21.05
C LEU A 136 -5.19 13.99 20.36
N ASP A 137 -5.02 15.08 21.10
CA ASP A 137 -4.44 16.32 20.61
C ASP A 137 -2.96 16.43 20.99
N HIS A 138 -2.11 16.23 20.00
CA HIS A 138 -0.66 16.33 20.03
C HIS A 138 -0.18 17.39 19.01
N THR A 139 -0.90 18.51 18.97
CA THR A 139 -0.58 19.69 18.15
C THR A 139 0.17 20.76 18.92
N VAL A 140 0.92 21.59 18.20
CA VAL A 140 1.49 22.85 18.69
C VAL A 140 0.39 23.90 18.79
N GLY A 141 0.45 24.73 19.83
CA GLY A 141 -0.51 25.78 20.13
C GLY A 141 -1.83 25.25 20.68
N ASN A 142 -2.90 26.00 20.38
CA ASN A 142 -4.28 25.68 20.73
C ASN A 142 -5.08 25.41 19.45
N THR A 143 -4.61 24.46 18.64
CA THR A 143 -5.17 24.21 17.31
C THR A 143 -6.51 23.46 17.37
N VAL A 144 -6.70 22.60 18.37
CA VAL A 144 -7.99 21.98 18.67
C VAL A 144 -8.71 22.85 19.71
N SER A 145 -9.83 23.44 19.31
CA SER A 145 -10.57 24.45 20.09
C SER A 145 -10.77 24.08 21.56
N GLY A 146 -10.58 25.06 22.44
CA GLY A 146 -10.93 24.98 23.86
C GLY A 146 -9.84 24.39 24.77
N GLY A 147 -8.61 24.20 24.28
CA GLY A 147 -7.48 23.74 25.09
C GLY A 147 -6.51 24.83 25.52
N PRO A 148 -5.61 24.55 26.47
CA PRO A 148 -4.42 25.36 26.70
C PRO A 148 -3.43 25.25 25.53
N SER A 149 -2.56 26.26 25.38
CA SER A 149 -1.45 26.19 24.42
C SER A 149 -0.42 25.17 24.88
N LYS A 150 0.07 24.35 23.96
CA LYS A 150 1.12 23.34 24.21
C LYS A 150 2.10 23.26 23.03
N ASN A 151 3.22 22.60 23.21
CA ASN A 151 4.26 22.36 22.23
C ASN A 151 4.85 20.96 22.47
N PRO A 152 4.23 19.91 21.91
CA PRO A 152 4.60 18.54 22.23
C PRO A 152 6.03 18.19 21.85
N SER A 153 6.59 17.20 22.54
CA SER A 153 7.89 16.63 22.20
C SER A 153 7.72 15.48 21.21
N GLY A 154 8.64 15.34 20.26
CA GLY A 154 8.68 14.17 19.36
C GLY A 154 9.01 12.84 20.05
N SER A 155 9.23 12.86 21.38
CA SER A 155 9.50 11.69 22.22
C SER A 155 8.35 11.37 23.19
N ASP A 156 7.21 12.08 23.09
CA ASP A 156 6.01 11.78 23.87
C ASP A 156 5.45 10.39 23.52
N ARG A 157 4.92 9.69 24.53
CA ARG A 157 4.59 8.27 24.42
C ARG A 157 3.41 7.83 25.27
N ILE A 158 2.64 6.85 24.77
CA ILE A 158 1.62 6.12 25.54
C ILE A 158 2.01 4.63 25.62
N ASP A 159 2.40 4.20 26.81
CA ASP A 159 2.73 2.81 27.15
C ASP A 159 1.54 2.06 27.76
N ALA A 160 0.53 2.80 28.24
CA ALA A 160 -0.71 2.22 28.75
C ALA A 160 -1.46 1.44 27.65
N PRO A 161 -2.13 0.32 27.97
CA PRO A 161 -3.17 -0.23 27.13
C PRO A 161 -4.23 0.83 26.80
N VAL A 162 -4.71 0.83 25.56
CA VAL A 162 -5.73 1.76 25.09
C VAL A 162 -6.97 0.98 24.66
N ILE A 163 -8.15 1.49 25.03
CA ILE A 163 -9.45 0.96 24.62
C ILE A 163 -10.23 2.08 23.93
N LEU A 164 -10.84 1.80 22.79
CA LEU A 164 -11.75 2.72 22.13
C LEU A 164 -13.20 2.32 22.40
N ASN A 165 -13.98 3.24 22.92
CA ASN A 165 -15.45 3.14 23.02
C ASN A 165 -16.16 4.11 22.06
N ASP A 166 -15.38 4.91 21.35
CA ASP A 166 -15.82 5.90 20.36
C ASP A 166 -14.73 6.00 19.28
N ASP A 167 -15.07 6.59 18.13
CA ASP A 167 -14.08 6.88 17.09
C ASP A 167 -12.99 7.80 17.63
N LEU A 168 -11.74 7.60 17.25
CA LEU A 168 -10.62 8.43 17.72
C LEU A 168 -10.03 9.26 16.58
N THR A 169 -9.93 10.58 16.78
CA THR A 169 -9.09 11.43 15.95
C THR A 169 -7.79 11.77 16.66
N ILE A 170 -6.66 11.49 16.02
CA ILE A 170 -5.31 11.82 16.47
C ILE A 170 -4.82 13.02 15.66
N TYR A 171 -4.51 14.11 16.36
CA TYR A 171 -3.86 15.28 15.78
C TYR A 171 -2.40 15.32 16.20
N ALA A 172 -1.51 14.67 15.46
CA ALA A 172 -0.08 14.66 15.72
C ALA A 172 0.66 15.63 14.79
N GLN A 173 1.14 16.77 15.30
CA GLN A 173 2.07 17.64 14.54
C GLN A 173 3.52 17.28 14.79
N GLN A 174 3.80 16.72 15.97
CA GLN A 174 5.07 16.09 16.34
C GLN A 174 4.88 14.58 16.41
N ASN A 175 5.99 13.84 16.44
CA ASN A 175 5.96 12.38 16.55
C ASN A 175 5.38 11.96 17.91
N ILE A 176 4.50 10.97 17.91
CA ILE A 176 3.99 10.30 19.11
C ILE A 176 4.15 8.79 18.95
N GLU A 177 4.53 8.13 20.04
CA GLU A 177 4.75 6.69 20.07
C GLU A 177 3.73 5.97 20.96
N PHE A 178 3.29 4.79 20.53
CA PHE A 178 2.36 3.91 21.23
C PHE A 178 3.02 2.53 21.42
N ARG A 179 3.11 2.08 22.67
CA ARG A 179 3.74 0.79 23.03
C ARG A 179 2.80 -0.16 23.77
N GLY A 180 1.77 0.38 24.42
CA GLY A 180 0.72 -0.44 25.00
C GLY A 180 -0.20 -1.03 23.92
N PRO A 181 -0.90 -2.15 24.20
CA PRO A 181 -1.85 -2.74 23.26
C PRO A 181 -3.11 -1.88 23.12
N TRP A 182 -3.66 -1.79 21.91
CA TRP A 182 -4.89 -1.06 21.59
C TRP A 182 -6.02 -2.01 21.19
N THR A 183 -7.19 -1.80 21.78
CA THR A 183 -8.44 -2.47 21.43
C THR A 183 -9.44 -1.47 20.86
N GLY A 184 -9.78 -1.61 19.58
CA GLY A 184 -10.64 -0.67 18.86
C GLY A 184 -12.14 -0.86 19.09
N ASN A 185 -12.59 -2.05 19.50
CA ASN A 185 -14.02 -2.41 19.63
C ASN A 185 -14.89 -2.07 18.40
N GLY A 186 -14.31 -2.10 17.20
CA GLY A 186 -14.99 -1.76 15.96
C GLY A 186 -15.10 -0.25 15.67
N ASN A 187 -14.44 0.61 16.45
CA ASN A 187 -14.37 2.04 16.18
C ASN A 187 -13.26 2.38 15.18
N ASP A 188 -13.34 3.56 14.59
CA ASP A 188 -12.37 4.08 13.62
C ASP A 188 -11.25 4.86 14.31
N ILE A 189 -10.08 4.91 13.66
CA ILE A 189 -8.98 5.83 14.01
C ILE A 189 -8.68 6.72 12.81
N THR A 190 -8.58 8.03 13.04
CA THR A 190 -8.23 9.02 12.01
C THR A 190 -7.01 9.83 12.41
N LEU A 191 -5.97 9.86 11.56
CA LEU A 191 -4.81 10.76 11.69
C LEU A 191 -4.99 11.99 10.79
N SER A 192 -4.96 13.19 11.39
CA SER A 192 -5.33 14.45 10.72
C SER A 192 -4.29 15.57 10.86
N SER A 193 -2.99 15.24 10.88
CA SER A 193 -1.91 16.25 11.01
C SER A 193 -0.60 15.76 10.38
N THR A 194 0.43 16.59 10.33
CA THR A 194 1.67 16.36 9.54
C THR A 194 2.73 15.50 10.23
N GLY A 195 2.58 15.20 11.52
CA GLY A 195 3.52 14.41 12.31
C GLY A 195 3.35 12.91 12.10
N ARG A 196 4.01 12.12 12.94
CA ARG A 196 3.98 10.65 12.89
C ARG A 196 3.34 10.03 14.12
N ALA A 197 2.39 9.13 13.93
CA ALA A 197 1.94 8.18 14.94
C ALA A 197 2.65 6.84 14.74
N THR A 198 3.35 6.34 15.76
CA THR A 198 4.10 5.08 15.68
C THR A 198 3.55 4.06 16.67
N TRP A 199 3.04 2.93 16.20
CA TRP A 199 2.80 1.75 17.02
C TRP A 199 4.07 0.91 17.02
N ASN A 200 4.69 0.74 18.18
CA ASN A 200 6.02 0.12 18.30
C ASN A 200 6.01 -1.13 19.17
N ALA A 201 6.23 -2.30 18.57
CA ALA A 201 6.29 -3.59 19.27
C ALA A 201 7.63 -3.80 19.98
N LEU A 202 8.66 -3.04 19.59
CA LEU A 202 10.02 -3.31 20.02
C LEU A 202 10.15 -3.13 21.54
N GLY A 203 10.47 -4.24 22.21
CA GLY A 203 10.68 -4.29 23.65
C GLY A 203 9.40 -4.23 24.48
N THR A 204 8.22 -4.49 23.88
CA THR A 204 6.94 -4.59 24.59
C THR A 204 6.56 -6.05 24.85
N ALA A 205 5.79 -6.30 25.91
CA ALA A 205 5.27 -7.63 26.24
C ALA A 205 3.75 -7.54 26.48
N PRO A 206 2.90 -8.23 25.68
CA PRO A 206 3.25 -9.00 24.48
C PRO A 206 3.65 -8.08 23.31
N ALA A 207 4.60 -8.53 22.48
CA ALA A 207 5.05 -7.81 21.29
C ALA A 207 4.07 -7.94 20.10
N SER A 208 2.92 -8.61 20.27
CA SER A 208 1.92 -8.87 19.22
C SER A 208 0.66 -8.03 19.38
N SER A 209 0.00 -7.73 18.24
CA SER A 209 -1.33 -7.12 18.18
C SER A 209 -1.43 -5.74 18.87
N ILE A 210 -0.47 -4.85 18.64
CA ILE A 210 -0.48 -3.51 19.26
C ILE A 210 -1.70 -2.70 18.85
N LEU A 211 -2.24 -2.91 17.64
CA LEU A 211 -3.49 -2.30 17.21
C LEU A 211 -4.46 -3.37 16.73
N SER A 212 -5.50 -3.64 17.52
CA SER A 212 -6.45 -4.71 17.24
C SER A 212 -7.90 -4.23 17.25
N GLY A 213 -8.74 -4.85 16.44
CA GLY A 213 -10.19 -4.69 16.47
C GLY A 213 -10.68 -3.27 16.18
N ILE A 214 -9.97 -2.49 15.36
CA ILE A 214 -10.54 -1.25 14.80
C ILE A 214 -11.31 -1.57 13.51
N ASN A 215 -12.27 -0.73 13.14
CA ASN A 215 -12.98 -0.89 11.88
C ASN A 215 -12.17 -0.29 10.72
N THR A 216 -11.94 1.02 10.74
CA THR A 216 -11.17 1.74 9.72
C THR A 216 -10.00 2.52 10.31
N LEU A 217 -8.84 2.46 9.65
CA LEU A 217 -7.72 3.37 9.87
C LEU A 217 -7.67 4.41 8.73
N ASN A 218 -7.94 5.67 9.04
CA ASN A 218 -7.86 6.78 8.08
C ASN A 218 -6.57 7.58 8.28
N ILE A 219 -5.73 7.65 7.25
CA ILE A 219 -4.47 8.39 7.25
C ILE A 219 -4.62 9.52 6.24
N LEU A 220 -5.18 10.65 6.70
CA LEU A 220 -5.48 11.78 5.82
C LEU A 220 -4.24 12.64 5.59
N ASN A 221 -3.41 12.79 6.63
CA ASN A 221 -2.16 13.54 6.61
C ASN A 221 -1.11 12.87 7.49
N GLY A 222 0.16 13.22 7.29
CA GLY A 222 1.28 12.77 8.13
C GLY A 222 1.63 11.31 7.94
N ASP A 223 2.17 10.67 8.98
CA ASP A 223 2.65 9.31 8.90
C ASP A 223 1.98 8.43 9.96
N VAL A 224 1.57 7.24 9.55
CA VAL A 224 1.38 6.10 10.46
C VAL A 224 2.50 5.11 10.22
N ARG A 225 3.13 4.66 11.32
CA ARG A 225 4.21 3.68 11.30
C ARG A 225 3.92 2.54 12.26
N PHE A 226 4.12 1.31 11.79
CA PHE A 226 4.14 0.11 12.61
C PHE A 226 5.55 -0.46 12.58
N ASN A 227 6.16 -0.59 13.76
CA ASN A 227 7.41 -1.31 13.93
C ASN A 227 7.09 -2.67 14.51
N GLY A 228 7.26 -3.72 13.72
CA GLY A 228 7.25 -5.09 14.17
C GLY A 228 8.43 -5.41 15.09
N THR A 229 8.43 -6.61 15.61
CA THR A 229 9.58 -7.22 16.27
C THR A 229 10.08 -8.35 15.37
N PRO A 230 11.35 -8.31 14.92
CA PRO A 230 11.95 -9.40 14.15
C PRO A 230 11.80 -10.75 14.87
N GLY A 231 11.34 -11.76 14.15
CA GLY A 231 11.05 -13.12 14.59
C GLY A 231 9.73 -13.31 15.33
N VAL A 232 8.88 -12.28 15.44
CA VAL A 232 7.58 -12.32 16.12
C VAL A 232 6.43 -12.06 15.14
N ALA A 233 5.72 -13.13 14.81
CA ALA A 233 4.48 -13.08 14.04
C ALA A 233 3.44 -12.14 14.66
N ASN A 234 2.70 -11.41 13.82
CA ASN A 234 1.63 -10.48 14.19
C ASN A 234 2.08 -9.30 15.06
N SER A 235 3.39 -8.99 15.12
CA SER A 235 3.90 -7.85 15.88
C SER A 235 3.57 -6.49 15.24
N ASP A 236 3.34 -6.49 13.94
CA ASP A 236 3.00 -5.33 13.13
C ASP A 236 1.62 -5.45 12.46
N LEU A 237 0.80 -6.44 12.87
CA LEU A 237 -0.55 -6.64 12.34
C LEU A 237 -1.42 -5.41 12.63
N ILE A 238 -1.97 -4.82 11.56
CA ILE A 238 -2.98 -3.77 11.69
C ILE A 238 -4.34 -4.48 11.79
N GLY A 239 -4.91 -4.52 12.98
CA GLY A 239 -6.24 -5.09 13.22
C GLY A 239 -7.38 -4.21 12.73
N ALA A 240 -7.27 -3.68 11.52
CA ALA A 240 -8.31 -2.94 10.80
C ALA A 240 -8.97 -3.80 9.73
N THR A 241 -10.24 -3.51 9.43
CA THR A 241 -10.91 -4.09 8.25
C THR A 241 -10.52 -3.31 6.98
N THR A 242 -10.44 -1.99 7.09
CA THR A 242 -10.08 -1.09 6.00
C THR A 242 -9.02 -0.09 6.43
N ILE A 243 -8.08 0.22 5.55
CA ILE A 243 -7.10 1.28 5.72
C ILE A 243 -7.26 2.24 4.54
N ASN A 244 -7.50 3.52 4.83
CA ASN A 244 -7.58 4.58 3.84
C ASN A 244 -6.34 5.45 3.95
N LEU A 245 -5.58 5.56 2.87
CA LEU A 245 -4.34 6.31 2.78
C LEU A 245 -4.50 7.46 1.78
N GLY A 246 -4.62 8.67 2.31
CA GLY A 246 -4.92 9.88 1.54
C GLY A 246 -6.37 10.01 1.10
N ASP A 247 -6.72 11.22 0.69
CA ASP A 247 -8.06 11.66 0.29
C ASP A 247 -8.12 12.15 -1.17
N GLY A 248 -7.02 12.01 -1.90
CA GLY A 248 -6.82 12.48 -3.28
C GLY A 248 -6.27 13.89 -3.38
N TRP A 249 -6.07 14.59 -2.26
CA TRP A 249 -5.53 15.93 -2.22
C TRP A 249 -4.07 15.86 -1.79
N ALA A 250 -3.16 16.03 -2.75
CA ALA A 250 -1.77 16.32 -2.41
C ALA A 250 -1.72 17.72 -1.80
N THR A 251 -1.62 17.82 -0.48
CA THR A 251 -1.41 19.12 0.15
C THR A 251 0.01 19.59 -0.16
N THR A 252 0.14 20.77 -0.74
CA THR A 252 1.43 21.47 -0.70
C THR A 252 1.57 21.95 0.74
N GLY A 253 2.50 21.39 1.50
CA GLY A 253 2.84 21.95 2.80
C GLY A 253 3.21 23.43 2.65
N GLY A 254 3.29 24.19 3.76
CA GLY A 254 3.68 25.61 3.73
C GLY A 254 5.05 25.89 3.08
N SER A 255 5.81 24.85 2.73
CA SER A 255 7.08 24.86 2.01
C SER A 255 6.98 24.71 0.49
N GLY A 256 5.78 24.51 -0.07
CA GLY A 256 5.57 24.26 -1.51
C GLY A 256 5.90 22.83 -1.97
N PHE A 257 6.37 21.96 -1.07
CA PHE A 257 6.55 20.53 -1.34
C PHE A 257 5.25 19.76 -1.09
N ARG A 258 4.97 18.74 -1.91
CA ARG A 258 3.86 17.80 -1.65
C ARG A 258 4.15 17.03 -0.38
N VAL A 259 3.22 17.05 0.57
CA VAL A 259 3.23 16.18 1.74
C VAL A 259 2.25 15.05 1.45
N PHE A 260 2.77 13.84 1.29
CA PHE A 260 1.93 12.65 1.15
C PHE A 260 1.64 12.08 2.53
N PRO A 261 0.40 11.68 2.83
CA PRO A 261 0.16 10.78 3.94
C PRO A 261 0.90 9.46 3.69
N ARG A 262 1.47 8.88 4.76
CA ARG A 262 2.28 7.66 4.67
C ARG A 262 1.78 6.58 5.59
N LEU A 263 1.78 5.35 5.08
CA LEU A 263 1.69 4.13 5.86
C LEU A 263 3.03 3.41 5.75
N ILE A 264 3.68 3.14 6.88
CA ILE A 264 5.01 2.53 6.91
C ILE A 264 4.96 1.27 7.79
N LEU A 265 5.28 0.12 7.20
CA LEU A 265 5.44 -1.14 7.92
C LEU A 265 6.91 -1.54 7.89
N ILE A 266 7.45 -1.92 9.05
CA ILE A 266 8.86 -2.30 9.22
C ILE A 266 8.93 -3.58 10.04
N ASP A 267 9.86 -4.45 9.67
CA ASP A 267 10.01 -5.78 10.26
C ASP A 267 8.69 -6.57 10.14
N MET A 268 8.05 -6.45 8.98
CA MET A 268 6.74 -7.04 8.75
C MET A 268 6.87 -8.55 8.57
N GLU A 269 6.29 -9.29 9.51
CA GLU A 269 6.28 -10.76 9.51
C GLU A 269 4.88 -11.35 9.39
N THR A 270 3.93 -10.51 8.98
CA THR A 270 2.52 -10.82 9.04
C THR A 270 1.82 -10.54 7.72
N THR A 271 0.91 -11.43 7.34
CA THR A 271 -0.02 -11.16 6.26
C THR A 271 -1.10 -10.19 6.71
N GLN A 272 -1.13 -9.01 6.10
CA GLN A 272 -2.18 -8.03 6.32
C GLN A 272 -3.43 -8.41 5.51
N ALA A 273 -4.58 -8.54 6.17
CA ALA A 273 -5.85 -8.91 5.53
C ALA A 273 -6.77 -7.70 5.26
N ALA A 274 -6.38 -6.51 5.70
CA ALA A 274 -7.17 -5.29 5.54
C ALA A 274 -7.30 -4.90 4.06
N THR A 275 -8.43 -4.31 3.69
CA THR A 275 -8.53 -3.62 2.39
C THR A 275 -7.75 -2.31 2.47
N LEU A 276 -6.79 -2.10 1.58
CA LEU A 276 -5.99 -0.87 1.51
C LEU A 276 -6.48 0.00 0.36
N ASN A 277 -7.03 1.16 0.66
CA ASN A 277 -7.41 2.17 -0.32
C ASN A 277 -6.37 3.29 -0.32
N ILE A 278 -5.76 3.57 -1.47
CA ILE A 278 -4.74 4.62 -1.61
C ILE A 278 -5.25 5.67 -2.58
N ASN A 279 -5.36 6.91 -2.12
CA ASN A 279 -5.74 8.06 -2.93
C ASN A 279 -4.78 9.23 -2.68
N GLY A 280 -3.66 9.23 -3.38
CA GLY A 280 -2.61 10.24 -3.20
C GLY A 280 -1.80 10.06 -1.92
N GLY A 281 -1.24 8.86 -1.70
CA GLY A 281 -0.40 8.57 -0.54
C GLY A 281 0.76 7.64 -0.84
N TRP A 282 1.58 7.39 0.18
CA TRP A 282 2.79 6.57 0.06
C TRP A 282 2.75 5.41 1.06
N PHE A 283 2.58 4.21 0.52
CA PHE A 283 2.69 2.97 1.27
C PHE A 283 4.12 2.44 1.16
N ARG A 284 4.76 2.21 2.30
CA ARG A 284 6.09 1.61 2.39
C ARG A 284 6.00 0.31 3.16
N SER A 285 6.59 -0.71 2.56
CA SER A 285 6.73 -2.03 3.14
C SER A 285 8.21 -2.42 3.19
N ASP A 286 8.64 -2.94 4.34
CA ASP A 286 10.03 -3.21 4.69
C ASP A 286 10.06 -4.47 5.58
N LEU A 287 10.63 -5.57 5.09
CA LEU A 287 10.76 -6.81 5.87
C LEU A 287 11.92 -6.73 6.87
N GLY A 288 12.74 -5.68 6.81
CA GLY A 288 13.80 -5.41 7.78
C GLY A 288 14.99 -6.36 7.66
N THR A 289 15.63 -6.68 8.79
CA THR A 289 16.88 -7.48 8.77
C THR A 289 16.67 -8.99 8.62
N LEU A 290 15.46 -9.40 8.23
CA LEU A 290 15.06 -10.80 8.26
C LEU A 290 15.58 -11.56 7.05
N VAL A 291 16.23 -12.69 7.32
CA VAL A 291 16.40 -13.74 6.33
C VAL A 291 15.03 -14.43 6.19
N PRO A 292 14.43 -14.51 4.99
CA PRO A 292 13.11 -15.10 4.82
C PRO A 292 13.08 -16.48 5.48
N MET A 293 12.18 -16.69 6.45
CA MET A 293 12.19 -17.88 7.32
C MET A 293 12.02 -19.21 6.57
N ASN A 294 11.74 -19.22 5.26
CA ASN A 294 11.63 -20.43 4.45
C ASN A 294 12.16 -20.32 3.00
N GLY A 295 13.02 -19.34 2.68
CA GLY A 295 13.57 -19.21 1.32
C GLY A 295 12.58 -18.75 0.23
N ASP A 296 11.27 -18.83 0.48
CA ASP A 296 10.20 -18.15 -0.25
C ASP A 296 9.57 -17.11 0.68
N GLY A 297 9.47 -15.86 0.21
CA GLY A 297 9.09 -14.71 1.03
C GLY A 297 7.68 -14.77 1.63
N MET A 298 7.45 -13.90 2.61
CA MET A 298 6.19 -13.83 3.35
C MET A 298 5.09 -13.17 2.48
N ASP A 299 3.87 -13.69 2.55
CA ASP A 299 2.69 -12.99 2.05
C ASP A 299 2.45 -11.77 2.92
N ILE A 300 2.54 -10.60 2.30
CA ILE A 300 2.47 -9.33 3.01
C ILE A 300 1.05 -8.78 3.03
N TRP A 301 0.25 -9.12 2.01
CA TRP A 301 -1.06 -8.53 1.81
C TRP A 301 -2.01 -9.47 1.07
N SER A 302 -3.04 -9.94 1.78
CA SER A 302 -4.10 -10.79 1.23
C SER A 302 -5.43 -10.05 1.03
N GLY A 303 -5.60 -8.90 1.69
CA GLY A 303 -6.73 -8.00 1.43
C GLY A 303 -6.64 -7.34 0.05
N ALA A 304 -7.73 -6.75 -0.43
CA ALA A 304 -7.68 -5.98 -1.69
C ALA A 304 -6.83 -4.71 -1.52
N ILE A 305 -6.15 -4.28 -2.58
CA ILE A 305 -5.48 -2.98 -2.65
C ILE A 305 -6.12 -2.16 -3.77
N ASN A 306 -6.75 -1.04 -3.45
CA ASN A 306 -7.40 -0.18 -4.43
C ASN A 306 -6.63 1.13 -4.57
N PHE A 307 -6.21 1.45 -5.80
CA PHE A 307 -5.61 2.72 -6.13
C PHE A 307 -6.65 3.66 -6.74
N TYR A 308 -6.76 4.85 -6.15
CA TYR A 308 -7.54 5.98 -6.64
C TYR A 308 -6.58 7.13 -6.95
N GLY A 309 -6.83 7.89 -8.01
CA GLY A 309 -5.92 8.97 -8.43
C GLY A 309 -4.72 8.50 -9.25
N ALA A 310 -3.80 9.43 -9.52
CA ALA A 310 -2.74 9.21 -10.50
C ALA A 310 -1.55 8.43 -9.93
N ALA A 311 -0.86 7.70 -10.82
CA ALA A 311 0.29 6.88 -10.45
C ALA A 311 1.45 7.67 -9.83
N ASN A 312 1.59 8.96 -10.16
CA ASN A 312 2.62 9.84 -9.61
C ASN A 312 2.29 10.37 -8.19
N THR A 313 1.09 10.10 -7.69
CA THR A 313 0.67 10.44 -6.32
C THR A 313 0.45 9.22 -5.44
N ASN A 314 0.36 8.02 -6.03
CA ASN A 314 0.24 6.76 -5.32
C ASN A 314 1.58 6.02 -5.36
N ILE A 315 2.31 6.03 -4.25
CA ILE A 315 3.63 5.42 -4.17
C ILE A 315 3.54 4.11 -3.39
N PHE A 316 4.04 3.03 -3.99
CA PHE A 316 4.25 1.76 -3.33
C PHE A 316 5.76 1.49 -3.30
N GLU A 317 6.36 1.74 -2.14
CA GLU A 317 7.77 1.50 -1.89
C GLU A 317 7.96 0.12 -1.26
N VAL A 318 8.73 -0.72 -1.94
CA VAL A 318 9.22 -1.99 -1.40
C VAL A 318 10.72 -1.81 -1.16
N ASN A 319 11.06 -1.55 0.10
CA ASN A 319 12.40 -1.14 0.50
C ASN A 319 13.27 -2.34 0.90
N ASP A 320 14.57 -2.28 0.60
CA ASP A 320 15.63 -2.52 1.59
C ASP A 320 16.95 -1.93 1.06
N ALA A 321 17.68 -1.24 1.94
CA ALA A 321 19.00 -0.68 1.68
C ALA A 321 20.09 -1.68 2.13
N GLY A 322 20.12 -2.87 1.53
CA GLY A 322 21.18 -3.83 1.83
C GLY A 322 21.02 -5.20 1.19
N THR A 323 19.80 -5.72 1.15
CA THR A 323 19.45 -7.04 0.61
C THR A 323 18.14 -6.99 -0.18
N PRO A 324 18.06 -7.54 -1.41
CA PRO A 324 16.81 -7.49 -2.15
C PRO A 324 15.71 -8.36 -1.49
N GLU A 325 14.58 -7.74 -1.13
CA GLU A 325 13.41 -8.40 -0.54
C GLU A 325 12.35 -8.78 -1.59
N VAL A 326 11.46 -9.74 -1.27
CA VAL A 326 10.27 -10.07 -2.07
C VAL A 326 9.01 -9.92 -1.23
N HIS A 327 8.13 -9.04 -1.68
CA HIS A 327 6.84 -8.73 -1.08
C HIS A 327 5.74 -9.37 -1.91
N TYR A 328 5.03 -10.35 -1.34
CA TYR A 328 3.95 -11.05 -2.04
C TYR A 328 2.60 -10.41 -1.74
N VAL A 329 1.81 -10.15 -2.79
CA VAL A 329 0.43 -9.68 -2.68
C VAL A 329 -0.47 -10.74 -3.30
N SER A 330 -1.22 -11.43 -2.46
CA SER A 330 -2.20 -12.44 -2.86
C SER A 330 -3.61 -11.85 -3.06
N GLY A 331 -3.88 -10.69 -2.46
CA GLY A 331 -5.09 -9.93 -2.71
C GLY A 331 -5.14 -9.31 -4.10
N VAL A 332 -6.35 -8.99 -4.56
CA VAL A 332 -6.54 -8.30 -5.85
C VAL A 332 -6.14 -6.84 -5.72
N ILE A 333 -5.28 -6.37 -6.63
CA ILE A 333 -5.03 -4.94 -6.83
C ILE A 333 -5.98 -4.41 -7.90
N GLY A 334 -6.69 -3.32 -7.63
CA GLY A 334 -7.61 -2.70 -8.58
C GLY A 334 -7.77 -1.20 -8.37
N GLY A 335 -8.87 -0.67 -8.89
CA GLY A 335 -9.23 0.74 -8.78
C GLY A 335 -9.13 1.51 -10.09
N THR A 336 -9.64 2.74 -10.09
CA THR A 336 -9.64 3.61 -11.27
C THR A 336 -8.32 4.35 -11.47
N GLY A 337 -7.45 4.31 -10.48
CA GLY A 337 -6.15 4.95 -10.48
C GLY A 337 -5.01 4.00 -10.85
N GLY A 338 -3.79 4.53 -10.73
CA GLY A 338 -2.54 3.82 -10.98
C GLY A 338 -1.56 3.97 -9.81
N PHE A 339 -0.37 3.38 -9.90
CA PHE A 339 0.64 3.49 -8.83
C PHE A 339 2.07 3.48 -9.36
N SER A 340 3.00 4.00 -8.55
CA SER A 340 4.44 3.90 -8.76
C SER A 340 5.05 2.91 -7.80
N LYS A 341 5.60 1.80 -8.32
CA LYS A 341 6.51 0.92 -7.59
C LYS A 341 7.89 1.55 -7.54
N THR A 342 8.45 1.74 -6.35
CA THR A 342 9.80 2.30 -6.14
C THR A 342 10.71 1.37 -5.33
N ASP A 343 11.98 1.78 -5.22
CA ASP A 343 13.07 1.04 -4.57
C ASP A 343 13.37 -0.35 -5.11
N THR A 344 14.32 -1.05 -4.49
CA THR A 344 15.00 -2.22 -5.05
C THR A 344 14.35 -3.55 -4.71
N GLY A 345 13.38 -3.57 -3.78
CA GLY A 345 12.59 -4.77 -3.47
C GLY A 345 11.74 -5.23 -4.65
N THR A 346 11.31 -6.49 -4.63
CA THR A 346 10.36 -7.05 -5.58
C THR A 346 8.95 -6.94 -5.04
N LEU A 347 8.03 -6.39 -5.83
CA LEU A 347 6.61 -6.56 -5.63
C LEU A 347 6.13 -7.74 -6.48
N ASN A 348 5.61 -8.80 -5.87
CA ASN A 348 5.14 -10.00 -6.55
C ASN A 348 3.63 -10.15 -6.44
N LEU A 349 2.92 -10.08 -7.57
CA LEU A 349 1.46 -10.13 -7.63
C LEU A 349 1.01 -11.54 -8.06
N LEU A 350 0.11 -12.13 -7.27
CA LEU A 350 -0.37 -13.51 -7.46
C LEU A 350 -1.80 -13.60 -8.02
N ALA A 351 -2.57 -12.52 -7.89
CA ALA A 351 -3.96 -12.42 -8.35
C ALA A 351 -4.08 -11.77 -9.74
N ALA A 352 -5.26 -11.85 -10.35
CA ALA A 352 -5.61 -11.07 -11.53
C ALA A 352 -5.99 -9.65 -11.06
N ASN A 353 -5.29 -8.63 -11.56
CA ASN A 353 -5.36 -7.26 -11.05
C ASN A 353 -5.99 -6.33 -12.10
N PRO A 354 -7.28 -5.94 -11.95
CA PRO A 354 -7.98 -5.03 -12.86
C PRO A 354 -7.68 -3.56 -12.53
N ILE A 355 -6.44 -3.13 -12.76
CA ILE A 355 -5.99 -1.75 -12.51
C ILE A 355 -6.23 -0.93 -13.77
N LEU A 356 -7.02 0.14 -13.71
CA LEU A 356 -7.35 0.94 -14.90
C LEU A 356 -6.32 2.05 -15.21
N GLY A 357 -5.57 2.50 -14.20
CA GLY A 357 -4.57 3.57 -14.36
C GLY A 357 -3.18 3.06 -14.72
N ASP A 358 -2.27 4.02 -14.95
CA ASP A 358 -0.88 3.71 -15.31
C ASP A 358 -0.10 3.08 -14.15
N ILE A 359 0.86 2.22 -14.47
CA ILE A 359 1.79 1.65 -13.49
C ILE A 359 3.22 2.07 -13.82
N TYR A 360 3.90 2.68 -12.85
CA TYR A 360 5.28 3.12 -12.98
C TYR A 360 6.17 2.18 -12.21
N VAL A 361 7.03 1.43 -12.90
CA VAL A 361 7.98 0.50 -12.28
C VAL A 361 9.37 1.12 -12.32
N GLN A 362 9.89 1.46 -11.14
CA GLN A 362 11.22 2.02 -10.98
C GLN A 362 12.12 1.06 -10.22
N ARG A 363 13.41 1.05 -10.58
CA ARG A 363 14.52 0.34 -9.92
C ARG A 363 14.35 -1.18 -9.79
N GLY A 364 15.35 -1.91 -10.24
CA GLY A 364 15.47 -3.35 -10.02
C GLY A 364 16.43 -3.62 -8.89
N GLY A 365 16.34 -4.80 -8.25
CA GLY A 365 17.46 -5.28 -7.45
C GLY A 365 18.71 -5.31 -8.33
N VAL A 366 19.71 -4.48 -8.02
CA VAL A 366 20.99 -4.48 -8.72
C VAL A 366 21.73 -5.79 -8.40
N ASN A 367 22.00 -6.60 -9.42
CA ASN A 367 23.03 -7.64 -9.47
C ASN A 367 23.43 -8.29 -8.12
N GLY A 368 22.93 -9.48 -7.80
CA GLY A 368 23.64 -10.33 -6.83
C GLY A 368 22.80 -11.36 -6.10
N ALA A 369 22.89 -12.61 -6.56
CA ALA A 369 22.79 -13.87 -5.79
C ALA A 369 21.51 -14.24 -5.01
N GLY A 370 20.63 -13.32 -4.64
CA GLY A 370 19.47 -13.63 -3.77
C GLY A 370 18.12 -13.81 -4.46
N LEU A 371 17.88 -13.15 -5.60
CA LEU A 371 16.58 -13.10 -6.28
C LEU A 371 16.62 -13.64 -7.71
N THR A 372 17.28 -14.79 -7.90
CA THR A 372 17.19 -15.52 -9.19
C THR A 372 15.71 -15.74 -9.54
N GLY A 373 15.24 -15.18 -10.66
CA GLY A 373 13.87 -15.35 -11.14
C GLY A 373 12.83 -14.35 -10.61
N LYS A 374 13.23 -13.17 -10.12
CA LYS A 374 12.32 -12.07 -9.76
C LYS A 374 12.70 -10.74 -10.41
N GLY A 375 11.68 -9.93 -10.72
CA GLY A 375 11.81 -8.55 -11.24
C GLY A 375 11.40 -7.50 -10.21
N SER A 376 11.53 -6.21 -10.54
CA SER A 376 10.99 -5.12 -9.71
C SER A 376 9.51 -5.29 -9.43
N LEU A 377 8.76 -5.62 -10.48
CA LEU A 377 7.38 -6.07 -10.44
C LEU A 377 7.35 -7.46 -11.09
N THR A 378 6.86 -8.44 -10.36
CA THR A 378 6.72 -9.82 -10.83
C THR A 378 5.24 -10.19 -10.87
N LEU A 379 4.80 -10.75 -11.99
CA LEU A 379 3.47 -11.36 -12.14
C LEU A 379 3.68 -12.88 -12.14
N SER A 380 3.21 -13.57 -11.10
CA SER A 380 3.48 -15.00 -10.89
C SER A 380 2.25 -15.76 -10.39
N GLY A 381 2.42 -17.06 -10.13
CA GLY A 381 1.30 -17.93 -9.83
C GLY A 381 0.37 -18.13 -11.04
N PRO A 382 -0.72 -18.90 -10.87
CA PRO A 382 -1.66 -19.20 -11.96
C PRO A 382 -2.42 -17.95 -12.43
N ASN A 383 -2.65 -16.97 -11.55
CA ASN A 383 -3.54 -15.83 -11.82
C ASN A 383 -2.83 -14.47 -11.88
N GLY A 384 -1.53 -14.38 -11.57
CA GLY A 384 -0.80 -13.11 -11.53
C GLY A 384 -0.84 -12.39 -12.88
N ALA A 385 -1.68 -11.35 -12.98
CA ALA A 385 -1.90 -10.62 -14.21
C ALA A 385 -2.30 -9.16 -13.95
N LEU A 386 -2.13 -8.30 -14.94
CA LEU A 386 -2.57 -6.91 -15.00
C LEU A 386 -3.61 -6.80 -16.13
N THR A 387 -4.88 -7.08 -15.83
CA THR A 387 -5.90 -7.40 -16.85
C THR A 387 -6.49 -6.19 -17.57
N ASP A 388 -6.37 -4.99 -17.00
CA ASP A 388 -7.01 -3.78 -17.54
C ASP A 388 -6.07 -2.54 -17.53
N VAL A 389 -4.76 -2.77 -17.41
CA VAL A 389 -3.76 -1.69 -17.27
C VAL A 389 -3.63 -0.89 -18.56
N GLY A 390 -3.77 0.44 -18.47
CA GLY A 390 -3.64 1.32 -19.64
C GLY A 390 -2.19 1.45 -20.12
N THR A 391 -1.29 1.88 -19.23
CA THR A 391 0.13 2.07 -19.56
C THR A 391 1.05 1.49 -18.49
N LEU A 392 2.05 0.74 -18.92
CA LEU A 392 3.21 0.33 -18.14
C LEU A 392 4.38 1.25 -18.44
N VAL A 393 4.93 1.88 -17.42
CA VAL A 393 6.11 2.75 -17.54
C VAL A 393 7.27 2.15 -16.77
N VAL A 394 8.26 1.61 -17.49
CA VAL A 394 9.46 1.02 -16.89
C VAL A 394 10.61 2.01 -17.02
N SER A 395 11.20 2.38 -15.88
CA SER A 395 12.19 3.44 -15.83
C SER A 395 13.39 3.11 -14.94
N ARG A 396 14.51 3.81 -15.18
CA ARG A 396 15.80 3.49 -14.56
C ARG A 396 16.12 2.02 -14.86
N ASP A 397 16.57 1.25 -13.90
CA ASP A 397 16.89 -0.17 -14.00
C ASP A 397 15.71 -1.12 -13.66
N GLY A 398 14.48 -0.58 -13.67
CA GLY A 398 13.26 -1.33 -13.38
C GLY A 398 13.06 -2.54 -14.31
N LEU A 399 12.47 -3.61 -13.79
CA LEU A 399 12.17 -4.84 -14.50
C LEU A 399 10.74 -5.30 -14.22
N ILE A 400 9.92 -5.44 -15.26
CA ILE A 400 8.68 -6.22 -15.20
C ILE A 400 8.98 -7.65 -15.61
N LEU A 401 8.67 -8.62 -14.75
CA LEU A 401 8.84 -10.04 -15.01
C LEU A 401 7.49 -10.75 -15.08
N LEU A 402 7.23 -11.36 -16.23
CA LEU A 402 6.13 -12.31 -16.44
C LEU A 402 6.65 -13.71 -16.13
N GLN A 403 6.37 -14.20 -14.92
CA GLN A 403 7.00 -15.40 -14.38
C GLN A 403 6.15 -16.65 -14.69
N ASN A 404 6.54 -17.43 -15.69
CA ASN A 404 5.86 -18.68 -16.04
C ASN A 404 6.63 -19.96 -15.69
N GLY A 405 7.76 -19.85 -14.98
CA GLY A 405 8.60 -21.02 -14.69
C GLY A 405 7.88 -22.14 -13.94
N VAL A 406 6.94 -21.79 -13.04
CA VAL A 406 6.12 -22.76 -12.27
C VAL A 406 4.74 -22.88 -12.90
N ASP A 407 3.97 -21.80 -12.88
CA ASP A 407 2.61 -21.75 -13.42
C ASP A 407 2.59 -21.03 -14.76
N ALA A 408 2.19 -21.72 -15.82
CA ALA A 408 2.05 -21.14 -17.15
C ALA A 408 0.79 -20.27 -17.23
N ASN A 409 0.96 -19.01 -17.63
CA ASN A 409 -0.10 -18.08 -17.95
C ASN A 409 0.32 -17.29 -19.20
N SER A 410 -0.55 -17.24 -20.20
CA SER A 410 -0.26 -16.63 -21.50
C SER A 410 -0.97 -15.29 -21.74
N ASP A 411 -1.41 -14.66 -20.66
CA ASP A 411 -2.23 -13.45 -20.67
C ASP A 411 -1.99 -12.70 -19.33
N ARG A 412 -0.74 -12.27 -19.11
CA ARG A 412 -0.34 -11.63 -17.84
C ARG A 412 -0.47 -10.11 -17.90
N VAL A 413 -0.46 -9.49 -19.07
CA VAL A 413 -0.66 -8.06 -19.27
C VAL A 413 -1.73 -7.88 -20.34
N ALA A 414 -2.60 -6.89 -20.16
CA ALA A 414 -3.62 -6.55 -21.15
C ALA A 414 -3.02 -6.35 -22.55
N ASP A 415 -3.65 -6.97 -23.55
CA ASP A 415 -3.19 -6.98 -24.95
C ASP A 415 -3.01 -5.58 -25.57
N ASP A 416 -3.74 -4.59 -25.08
CA ASP A 416 -3.68 -3.19 -25.54
C ASP A 416 -2.85 -2.27 -24.62
N ALA A 417 -2.28 -2.80 -23.53
CA ALA A 417 -1.46 -2.04 -22.60
C ALA A 417 -0.24 -1.45 -23.31
N ALA A 418 -0.09 -0.14 -23.28
CA ALA A 418 1.10 0.52 -23.81
C ALA A 418 2.30 0.26 -22.89
N LEU A 419 3.49 0.06 -23.46
CA LEU A 419 4.74 -0.08 -22.72
C LEU A 419 5.70 1.07 -23.05
N LEU A 420 5.95 1.93 -22.08
CA LEU A 420 6.94 3.01 -22.16
C LEU A 420 8.21 2.61 -21.42
N MET A 421 9.35 2.60 -22.10
CA MET A 421 10.65 2.27 -21.50
C MET A 421 11.61 3.46 -21.57
N ARG A 422 12.29 3.73 -20.46
CA ARG A 422 13.26 4.81 -20.30
C ARG A 422 14.40 4.43 -19.37
N GLY A 423 15.58 5.02 -19.54
CA GLY A 423 16.75 4.73 -18.71
C GLY A 423 17.40 3.38 -19.06
N ALA A 424 17.21 2.36 -18.23
CA ALA A 424 17.72 0.99 -18.42
C ALA A 424 16.58 -0.02 -18.18
N GLY A 425 15.38 0.34 -18.63
CA GLY A 425 14.15 -0.39 -18.33
C GLY A 425 14.16 -1.77 -18.99
N ARG A 426 13.54 -2.75 -18.33
CA ARG A 426 13.52 -4.14 -18.80
C ARG A 426 12.13 -4.75 -18.71
N PHE A 427 11.80 -5.57 -19.70
CA PHE A 427 10.59 -6.38 -19.72
C PHE A 427 11.00 -7.82 -20.03
N ARG A 428 10.64 -8.78 -19.16
CA ARG A 428 11.03 -10.18 -19.30
C ARG A 428 9.83 -11.09 -19.34
N LEU A 429 9.77 -11.95 -20.36
CA LEU A 429 8.88 -13.10 -20.43
C LEU A 429 9.67 -14.35 -20.09
N GLN A 430 9.37 -14.99 -18.96
CA GLN A 430 9.89 -16.31 -18.65
C GLN A 430 8.98 -17.39 -19.24
N GLY A 431 9.56 -18.41 -19.87
CA GLY A 431 8.88 -19.58 -20.40
C GLY A 431 8.65 -20.67 -19.34
N ASN A 432 7.88 -21.69 -19.70
CA ASN A 432 7.55 -22.83 -18.84
C ASN A 432 8.20 -24.13 -19.37
N GLY A 433 8.47 -25.08 -18.49
CA GLY A 433 9.09 -26.37 -18.84
C GLY A 433 8.14 -27.39 -19.48
N GLY A 434 6.83 -27.27 -19.24
CA GLY A 434 5.81 -28.24 -19.68
C GLY A 434 4.74 -27.68 -20.62
N VAL A 435 4.56 -26.36 -20.66
CA VAL A 435 3.51 -25.69 -21.45
C VAL A 435 4.11 -24.57 -22.30
N ALA A 436 3.63 -24.41 -23.53
CA ALA A 436 3.99 -23.25 -24.35
C ALA A 436 3.36 -21.98 -23.77
N VAL A 437 4.09 -20.87 -23.80
CA VAL A 437 3.65 -19.60 -23.24
C VAL A 437 3.66 -18.53 -24.33
N THR A 438 2.59 -17.76 -24.42
CA THR A 438 2.52 -16.59 -25.29
C THR A 438 2.21 -15.35 -24.48
N GLU A 439 2.59 -14.17 -24.95
CA GLU A 439 2.16 -12.90 -24.37
C GLU A 439 1.95 -11.92 -25.53
N THR A 440 0.89 -11.11 -25.46
CA THR A 440 0.67 -9.98 -26.36
C THR A 440 0.57 -8.71 -25.54
N ILE A 441 1.22 -7.64 -26.00
CA ILE A 441 1.09 -6.31 -25.40
C ILE A 441 0.89 -5.25 -26.49
N GLY A 442 0.44 -4.07 -26.07
CA GLY A 442 0.16 -2.95 -26.93
C GLY A 442 1.41 -2.30 -27.53
N ALA A 443 1.28 -1.00 -27.82
CA ALA A 443 2.36 -0.24 -28.44
C ALA A 443 3.53 -0.04 -27.46
N VAL A 444 4.75 -0.28 -27.93
CA VAL A 444 5.99 -0.04 -27.20
C VAL A 444 6.59 1.30 -27.63
N THR A 445 6.97 2.13 -26.66
CA THR A 445 7.76 3.34 -26.89
C THR A 445 9.06 3.28 -26.08
N LEU A 446 10.19 3.42 -26.77
CA LEU A 446 11.51 3.56 -26.18
C LEU A 446 11.88 5.05 -26.18
N GLU A 447 11.80 5.71 -25.02
CA GLU A 447 11.89 7.17 -24.90
C GLU A 447 13.32 7.68 -24.77
N ASN A 448 14.13 7.06 -23.91
CA ASN A 448 15.54 7.38 -23.72
C ASN A 448 16.30 6.20 -23.09
N GLY A 449 17.62 6.21 -23.19
CA GLY A 449 18.47 5.13 -22.65
C GLY A 449 18.21 3.79 -23.35
N THR A 450 18.42 2.68 -22.66
CA THR A 450 18.26 1.31 -23.16
C THR A 450 16.98 0.67 -22.64
N GLY A 451 16.12 0.22 -23.54
CA GLY A 451 15.02 -0.68 -23.25
C GLY A 451 15.36 -2.10 -23.68
N GLU A 452 15.25 -3.07 -22.77
CA GLU A 452 15.55 -4.48 -23.02
C GLU A 452 14.29 -5.34 -22.93
N PHE A 453 14.07 -6.16 -23.95
CA PHE A 453 13.16 -7.30 -23.92
C PHE A 453 13.96 -8.56 -23.69
N SER A 454 13.61 -9.33 -22.67
CA SER A 454 14.22 -10.63 -22.39
C SER A 454 13.18 -11.74 -22.61
N ILE A 455 13.53 -12.77 -23.39
CA ILE A 455 12.80 -14.05 -23.39
C ILE A 455 13.69 -15.05 -22.67
N ASP A 456 13.21 -15.58 -21.56
CA ASP A 456 13.94 -16.47 -20.66
C ASP A 456 13.35 -17.88 -20.76
N LEU A 457 14.05 -18.78 -21.44
CA LEU A 457 13.55 -20.14 -21.67
C LEU A 457 13.78 -21.02 -20.44
N ASN A 458 12.96 -22.05 -20.28
CA ASN A 458 13.22 -23.04 -19.24
C ASN A 458 14.50 -23.83 -19.58
N ASP A 459 15.48 -23.79 -18.68
CA ASP A 459 16.81 -24.37 -18.88
C ASP A 459 16.83 -25.90 -19.12
N ALA A 460 15.83 -26.63 -18.60
CA ALA A 460 15.81 -28.09 -18.66
C ALA A 460 14.99 -28.62 -19.84
N THR A 461 13.82 -28.03 -20.07
CA THR A 461 12.84 -28.50 -21.05
C THR A 461 12.14 -27.32 -21.73
N PRO A 462 12.85 -26.52 -22.55
CA PRO A 462 12.31 -25.28 -23.09
C PRO A 462 11.11 -25.56 -24.01
N GLN A 463 9.96 -24.99 -23.67
CA GLN A 463 8.77 -24.96 -24.52
C GLN A 463 8.72 -23.68 -25.36
N ALA A 464 7.87 -23.69 -26.38
CA ALA A 464 7.64 -22.51 -27.20
C ALA A 464 7.23 -21.32 -26.33
N THR A 465 7.96 -20.22 -26.43
CA THR A 465 7.75 -18.98 -25.67
C THR A 465 7.74 -17.81 -26.64
N SER A 466 6.64 -17.05 -26.72
CA SER A 466 6.53 -15.94 -27.67
C SER A 466 5.99 -14.66 -27.06
N LEU A 467 6.64 -13.54 -27.34
CA LEU A 467 6.16 -12.19 -27.05
C LEU A 467 5.76 -11.49 -28.35
N THR A 468 4.55 -10.95 -28.40
CA THR A 468 4.05 -10.13 -29.51
C THR A 468 3.81 -8.72 -29.01
N VAL A 469 4.30 -7.72 -29.73
CA VAL A 469 4.03 -6.31 -29.45
C VAL A 469 3.28 -5.67 -30.61
N ALA A 470 2.33 -4.78 -30.35
CA ALA A 470 1.51 -4.19 -31.41
C ALA A 470 2.35 -3.31 -32.37
N SER A 471 3.27 -2.54 -31.82
CA SER A 471 4.20 -1.68 -32.58
C SER A 471 5.39 -1.29 -31.70
N ILE A 472 6.49 -0.84 -32.29
CA ILE A 472 7.63 -0.28 -31.57
C ILE A 472 7.97 1.09 -32.14
N THR A 473 7.97 2.11 -31.28
CA THR A 473 8.47 3.46 -31.58
C THR A 473 9.73 3.72 -30.76
N ARG A 474 10.79 4.21 -31.40
CA ARG A 474 12.04 4.57 -30.73
C ARG A 474 12.32 6.06 -30.92
N GLN A 475 12.47 6.79 -29.81
CA GLN A 475 12.91 8.18 -29.85
C GLN A 475 14.40 8.28 -30.22
N ALA A 476 14.82 9.44 -30.71
CA ALA A 476 16.22 9.69 -31.02
C ALA A 476 17.08 9.53 -29.75
N GLY A 477 18.16 8.74 -29.83
CA GLY A 477 19.06 8.48 -28.69
C GLY A 477 18.63 7.36 -27.74
N ALA A 478 17.44 6.77 -27.91
CA ALA A 478 17.08 5.53 -27.20
C ALA A 478 17.65 4.28 -27.91
N VAL A 479 17.84 3.20 -27.17
CA VAL A 479 18.33 1.90 -27.65
C VAL A 479 17.28 0.85 -27.32
N GLY A 480 16.96 -0.02 -28.29
CA GLY A 480 16.11 -1.19 -28.06
C GLY A 480 16.94 -2.46 -28.20
N GLN A 481 16.84 -3.35 -27.22
CA GLN A 481 17.54 -4.63 -27.22
C GLN A 481 16.53 -5.77 -27.04
N VAL A 482 16.76 -6.89 -27.74
CA VAL A 482 16.03 -8.14 -27.53
C VAL A 482 17.05 -9.21 -27.18
N VAL A 483 16.90 -9.83 -26.03
CA VAL A 483 17.80 -10.81 -25.45
C VAL A 483 17.07 -12.15 -25.31
N LEU A 484 17.73 -13.20 -25.74
CA LEU A 484 17.37 -14.57 -25.37
C LEU A 484 18.25 -15.00 -24.20
N LEU A 485 17.63 -15.37 -23.09
CA LEU A 485 18.28 -16.03 -21.97
C LEU A 485 17.96 -17.53 -22.12
N ASP A 486 18.96 -18.29 -22.53
CA ASP A 486 18.87 -19.73 -22.74
C ASP A 486 20.25 -20.34 -22.47
N ASN A 487 20.28 -21.54 -21.89
CA ASN A 487 21.49 -22.34 -21.73
C ASN A 487 21.85 -23.13 -23.01
N VAL A 488 20.95 -23.18 -24.01
CA VAL A 488 21.16 -23.85 -25.30
C VAL A 488 21.27 -22.82 -26.44
N ALA A 489 22.33 -22.91 -27.25
CA ALA A 489 22.51 -22.00 -28.39
C ALA A 489 21.42 -22.21 -29.46
N GLY A 490 20.96 -21.11 -30.09
CA GLY A 490 20.07 -21.17 -31.25
C GLY A 490 18.56 -21.30 -30.97
N GLY A 491 18.10 -21.06 -29.73
CA GLY A 491 16.68 -21.12 -29.38
C GLY A 491 15.79 -20.02 -30.01
N LEU A 492 16.38 -18.93 -30.52
CA LEU A 492 15.64 -17.78 -31.07
C LEU A 492 15.13 -18.08 -32.49
N GLY A 493 13.85 -17.83 -32.73
CA GLY A 493 13.15 -18.10 -34.00
C GLY A 493 12.51 -19.49 -34.08
N SER A 494 12.97 -20.45 -33.27
CA SER A 494 12.39 -21.78 -33.14
C SER A 494 11.52 -21.87 -31.87
N THR A 495 12.15 -21.77 -30.70
CA THR A 495 11.55 -21.96 -29.38
C THR A 495 11.19 -20.63 -28.72
N ALA A 496 12.07 -19.63 -28.80
CA ALA A 496 11.77 -18.25 -28.39
C ALA A 496 11.38 -17.40 -29.60
N LYS A 497 10.34 -16.59 -29.50
CA LYS A 497 9.89 -15.70 -30.60
C LYS A 497 9.53 -14.32 -30.09
N PHE A 498 9.95 -13.30 -30.85
CA PHE A 498 9.57 -11.90 -30.63
C PHE A 498 8.93 -11.38 -31.92
N PHE A 499 7.68 -10.93 -31.84
CA PHE A 499 6.90 -10.46 -32.98
C PHE A 499 6.51 -9.00 -32.83
N VAL A 500 6.47 -8.28 -33.95
CA VAL A 500 5.88 -6.94 -34.04
C VAL A 500 4.69 -7.03 -35.00
N ALA A 501 3.49 -6.76 -34.50
CA ALA A 501 2.21 -6.99 -35.18
C ALA A 501 1.71 -5.77 -36.00
N ASP A 502 2.64 -4.96 -36.49
CA ASP A 502 2.39 -3.67 -37.15
C ASP A 502 2.20 -3.78 -38.68
N GLY A 503 2.15 -5.00 -39.23
CA GLY A 503 2.12 -5.24 -40.67
C GLY A 503 3.34 -4.73 -41.44
N GLY A 504 4.49 -4.56 -40.77
CA GLY A 504 5.73 -4.00 -41.32
C GLY A 504 5.83 -2.46 -41.24
N ALA A 505 4.91 -1.77 -40.58
CA ALA A 505 4.85 -0.31 -40.53
C ALA A 505 5.93 0.35 -39.64
N THR A 506 6.37 -0.28 -38.57
CA THR A 506 7.48 0.15 -37.70
C THR A 506 8.85 -0.28 -38.25
N MET A 507 8.85 -1.23 -39.20
CA MET A 507 10.00 -1.47 -40.08
C MET A 507 10.17 -0.36 -41.15
N SER A 508 9.24 0.60 -41.27
CA SER A 508 9.47 1.87 -41.99
C SER A 508 10.32 2.81 -41.14
N LEU A 509 11.62 2.54 -41.20
CA LEU A 509 12.74 3.35 -40.74
C LEU A 509 12.50 4.88 -40.80
N PHE A 510 12.38 5.55 -39.65
CA PHE A 510 12.76 6.97 -39.54
C PHE A 510 14.28 7.05 -39.37
N GLY A 511 14.98 7.20 -40.49
CA GLY A 511 16.40 7.56 -40.52
C GLY A 511 17.25 6.75 -41.50
N GLY A 512 17.24 7.14 -42.77
CA GLY A 512 18.10 6.54 -43.81
C GLY A 512 18.25 7.40 -45.05
N GLY A 513 18.69 8.65 -44.89
CA GLY A 513 19.03 9.57 -45.99
C GLY A 513 20.49 10.07 -45.98
N GLY A 514 21.39 9.41 -45.24
CA GLY A 514 22.78 9.84 -45.07
C GLY A 514 23.74 9.06 -45.97
N ALA A 515 24.71 9.76 -46.58
CA ALA A 515 25.78 9.15 -47.36
C ALA A 515 26.74 8.32 -46.48
N ASN A 516 27.52 7.46 -47.16
CA ASN A 516 28.53 6.59 -46.55
C ASN A 516 29.47 7.39 -45.62
N GLY A 517 29.45 7.09 -44.31
CA GLY A 517 30.14 7.86 -43.26
C GLY A 517 29.22 8.56 -42.24
N SER A 518 27.89 8.45 -42.37
CA SER A 518 26.92 8.95 -41.39
C SER A 518 26.74 7.97 -40.21
N THR A 519 26.51 8.49 -39.00
CA THR A 519 26.29 7.75 -37.73
C THR A 519 24.95 7.00 -37.65
N THR A 520 24.38 6.64 -38.80
CA THR A 520 23.06 6.02 -38.94
C THR A 520 23.26 4.60 -39.49
N MET A 521 23.35 3.61 -38.59
CA MET A 521 23.58 2.21 -38.95
C MET A 521 22.27 1.46 -39.24
N THR A 522 22.35 0.59 -40.23
CA THR A 522 21.31 -0.34 -40.68
C THR A 522 21.01 -1.39 -39.62
N ILE A 523 19.72 -1.73 -39.43
CA ILE A 523 19.30 -2.95 -38.73
C ILE A 523 19.68 -4.15 -39.61
N ALA A 524 20.76 -4.85 -39.29
CA ALA A 524 21.07 -6.14 -39.87
C ALA A 524 20.30 -7.23 -39.10
N GLN A 525 19.34 -7.86 -39.78
CA GLN A 525 18.66 -9.06 -39.29
C GLN A 525 19.63 -10.25 -39.43
N GLY A 526 20.04 -10.83 -38.29
CA GLY A 526 20.99 -11.95 -38.28
C GLY A 526 21.01 -12.70 -36.95
N LEU A 527 19.84 -12.96 -36.35
CA LEU A 527 19.69 -13.57 -35.02
C LEU A 527 20.60 -14.80 -34.81
N THR A 528 21.66 -14.65 -34.02
CA THR A 528 22.40 -15.76 -33.39
C THR A 528 22.60 -15.44 -31.91
N GLY A 529 22.13 -16.33 -31.04
CA GLY A 529 22.32 -16.25 -29.59
C GLY A 529 23.23 -17.36 -29.07
N GLY A 530 24.01 -17.05 -28.04
CA GLY A 530 24.76 -18.04 -27.27
C GLY A 530 25.71 -17.45 -26.22
N VAL A 531 25.56 -17.96 -24.98
CA VAL A 531 26.41 -17.90 -23.78
C VAL A 531 26.69 -16.52 -23.17
N ASN A 532 26.06 -16.24 -22.02
CA ASN A 532 26.40 -15.36 -20.87
C ASN A 532 27.59 -14.36 -20.96
N ASN A 533 27.85 -13.80 -22.13
CA ASN A 533 28.92 -12.88 -22.45
C ASN A 533 28.26 -11.72 -23.19
N LEU A 534 28.09 -10.59 -22.51
CA LEU A 534 27.48 -9.38 -23.04
C LEU A 534 28.12 -8.88 -24.35
N ALA A 535 29.35 -9.32 -24.66
CA ALA A 535 30.04 -8.99 -25.90
C ALA A 535 29.41 -9.63 -27.17
N ASP A 536 28.62 -10.69 -27.03
CA ASP A 536 28.10 -11.48 -28.15
C ASP A 536 26.57 -11.34 -28.35
N HIS A 537 25.92 -10.37 -27.69
CA HIS A 537 24.46 -10.18 -27.76
C HIS A 537 24.03 -9.20 -28.87
N PHE A 538 23.11 -9.69 -29.70
CA PHE A 538 22.56 -9.08 -30.91
C PHE A 538 21.75 -7.80 -30.65
N ILE A 539 21.98 -6.80 -31.51
CA ILE A 539 21.37 -5.46 -31.56
C ILE A 539 21.77 -4.51 -30.42
N THR A 540 23.00 -4.01 -30.48
CA THR A 540 23.40 -2.77 -29.82
C THR A 540 23.29 -1.59 -30.80
N PHE A 541 22.50 -0.58 -30.44
CA PHE A 541 22.55 0.72 -31.10
C PHE A 541 23.52 1.61 -30.31
N ASP A 542 24.82 1.51 -30.55
CA ASP A 542 25.76 2.53 -30.06
C ASP A 542 26.91 2.77 -31.06
N SER A 543 27.37 4.02 -31.05
CA SER A 543 28.09 4.79 -32.06
C SER A 543 29.57 5.03 -31.74
N ALA A 544 30.14 4.42 -30.69
CA ALA A 544 31.52 4.70 -30.31
C ALA A 544 32.21 3.53 -29.59
N THR A 545 32.82 2.61 -30.36
CA THR A 545 34.17 2.02 -30.21
C THR A 545 34.19 0.57 -30.70
N PRO A 546 34.93 0.25 -31.79
CA PRO A 546 35.15 -1.12 -32.24
C PRO A 546 36.38 -1.71 -31.54
N ASN A 547 36.24 -2.91 -31.00
CA ASN A 547 37.27 -3.97 -31.07
C ASN A 547 36.59 -5.33 -30.96
#